data_AF-A0A4P5R480-F1
#
_entry.id   AF-A0A4P5R480-F1
#
_cell.length_a   1.000
_cell.length_b   1.000
_cell.length_c   1.000
_cell.angle_alpha   90.00
_cell.angle_beta   90.00
_cell.angle_gamma   90.00
#
_symmetry.space_group_name_H-M   'P 1'
#
loop_
_entity.id
_entity.type
_entity.pdbx_description
1 polymer ?
#
loop_
_entity_poly.entity_id
_entity_poly.type
_entity_poly.pdbx_seq_one_letter_code
_entity_poly.pdbx_strand_id
1 'polypeptide(L)'
;MTRTMNNALLITKGIVSGGLIVAISELAKRNNTTASIVHSLPLVSLLALVWLFAETRDTALIGKHMTGTFFFVLPTLPMFLAVPWLLRRGFTFWPALGVGVVLTVALYFLTLRLIRAAGIQL
;
A
#
# COMPACT_ATOMS: atom_id res chain seq x y z
N MET A 1 10.32 -18.72 -20.14
CA MET A 1 9.30 -19.76 -19.86
C MET A 1 8.14 -19.09 -19.14
N THR A 2 7.24 -18.46 -19.90
CA THR A 2 6.03 -17.80 -19.38
C THR A 2 5.05 -18.87 -18.97
N ARG A 3 4.98 -19.15 -17.67
CA ARG A 3 3.96 -20.05 -17.11
C ARG A 3 2.61 -19.39 -17.37
N THR A 4 1.82 -19.92 -18.31
CA THR A 4 0.46 -19.44 -18.58
C THR A 4 -0.29 -19.44 -17.26
N MET A 5 -0.64 -18.26 -16.74
CA MET A 5 -1.33 -18.15 -15.47
C MET A 5 -2.69 -18.83 -15.62
N ASN A 6 -2.94 -19.85 -14.81
CA ASN A 6 -4.23 -20.51 -14.79
C ASN A 6 -5.31 -19.48 -14.40
N ASN A 7 -6.34 -19.29 -15.23
CA ASN A 7 -7.44 -18.35 -14.95
C ASN A 7 -8.06 -18.59 -13.56
N ALA A 8 -8.10 -19.84 -13.11
CA ALA A 8 -8.56 -20.19 -11.77
C ALA A 8 -7.70 -19.59 -10.65
N LEU A 9 -6.38 -19.46 -10.85
CA LEU A 9 -5.47 -18.84 -9.91
C LEU A 9 -5.69 -17.33 -9.84
N LEU A 10 -5.88 -16.67 -10.99
CA LEU A 10 -6.18 -15.24 -11.05
C LEU A 10 -7.50 -14.91 -10.34
N ILE A 11 -8.54 -15.71 -10.58
CA ILE A 11 -9.83 -15.56 -9.91
C ILE A 11 -9.67 -15.74 -8.39
N THR A 12 -8.94 -16.78 -7.96
CA THR A 12 -8.67 -17.02 -6.53
C THR A 12 -7.96 -15.83 -5.89
N LYS A 13 -6.90 -15.30 -6.51
CA LYS A 13 -6.19 -14.09 -6.01
C LYS A 13 -7.13 -12.89 -5.90
N GLY A 14 -8.00 -12.70 -6.90
CA GLY A 14 -9.01 -11.64 -6.90
C GLY A 14 -10.00 -11.76 -5.75
N ILE A 15 -10.60 -12.95 -5.56
CA ILE A 15 -11.57 -13.21 -4.49
C ILE A 15 -10.94 -13.02 -3.12
N VAL A 16 -9.73 -13.54 -2.90
CA VAL A 16 -9.03 -13.39 -1.61
C VAL A 16 -8.70 -11.92 -1.33
N SER A 17 -8.24 -11.18 -2.33
CA SER A 17 -7.91 -9.75 -2.17
C SER A 17 -9.16 -8.90 -1.92
N GLY A 18 -10.24 -9.13 -2.67
CA GLY A 18 -11.51 -8.45 -2.45
C GLY A 18 -12.13 -8.79 -1.09
N GLY A 19 -12.09 -10.07 -0.70
CA GLY A 19 -12.54 -10.53 0.61
C GLY A 19 -11.77 -9.86 1.76
N LEU A 20 -10.46 -9.68 1.62
CA LEU A 20 -9.65 -8.94 2.58
C LEU A 20 -10.11 -7.48 2.70
N ILE A 21 -10.34 -6.79 1.57
CA ILE A 21 -10.82 -5.39 1.58
C ILE A 21 -12.17 -5.28 2.28
N VAL A 22 -13.10 -6.20 1.98
CA VAL A 22 -14.43 -6.25 2.63
C VAL A 22 -14.27 -6.49 4.13
N ALA A 23 -13.44 -7.46 4.54
CA ALA A 23 -13.21 -7.77 5.95
C ALA A 23 -12.66 -6.56 6.74
N ILE A 24 -11.68 -5.85 6.18
CA ILE A 24 -11.12 -4.63 6.80
C ILE A 24 -12.19 -3.53 6.88
N SER A 25 -12.99 -3.37 5.82
CA SER A 25 -14.05 -2.35 5.76
C SER A 25 -15.16 -2.60 6.79
N GLU A 26 -15.57 -3.85 6.97
CA GLU A 26 -16.56 -4.24 7.99
C GLU A 26 -16.00 -4.11 9.41
N LEU A 27 -14.72 -4.42 9.60
CA LEU A 27 -14.05 -4.23 10.90
C LEU A 27 -14.03 -2.75 11.31
N ALA A 28 -13.78 -1.84 10.35
CA ALA A 28 -13.78 -0.39 10.60
C ALA A 28 -15.13 0.14 11.08
N LYS A 29 -16.24 -0.44 10.62
CA LYS A 29 -17.60 -0.09 11.07
C LYS A 29 -17.87 -0.55 12.50
N ARG A 30 -17.28 -1.67 12.94
CA ARG A 30 -17.51 -2.26 14.27
C ARG A 30 -16.60 -1.69 15.35
N ASN A 31 -15.30 -1.56 15.06
CA ASN A 31 -14.31 -1.04 16.01
C ASN A 31 -13.20 -0.29 15.25
N ASN A 32 -13.27 1.05 15.32
CA ASN A 32 -12.33 1.92 14.62
C ASN A 32 -10.88 1.78 15.12
N THR A 33 -10.66 1.50 16.40
CA THR A 33 -9.32 1.35 16.98
C THR A 33 -8.65 0.08 16.45
N THR A 34 -9.35 -1.06 16.52
CA THR A 34 -8.84 -2.32 15.97
C THR A 34 -8.65 -2.23 14.46
N ALA A 35 -9.57 -1.58 13.76
CA ALA A 35 -9.44 -1.36 12.33
C ALA A 35 -8.24 -0.50 11.97
N SER A 36 -7.89 0.52 12.77
CA SER A 36 -6.71 1.34 12.54
C SER A 36 -5.41 0.53 12.67
N ILE A 37 -5.34 -0.39 13.64
CA ILE A 37 -4.21 -1.33 13.78
C ILE A 37 -4.13 -2.24 12.55
N VAL A 38 -5.24 -2.86 12.18
CA VAL A 38 -5.29 -3.75 11.02
C VAL A 38 -4.96 -3.02 9.72
N HIS A 39 -5.43 -1.78 9.56
CA HIS A 39 -5.17 -0.97 8.37
C HIS A 39 -3.71 -0.47 8.30
N SER A 40 -3.02 -0.36 9.44
CA SER A 40 -1.58 -0.08 9.46
C SER A 40 -0.73 -1.25 8.96
N LEU A 41 -1.28 -2.47 8.95
CA LEU A 41 -0.61 -3.64 8.41
C LEU A 41 -0.72 -3.62 6.87
N PRO A 42 0.39 -3.82 6.15
CA PRO A 42 0.38 -3.85 4.68
C PRO A 42 -0.13 -5.20 4.16
N LEU A 43 -1.32 -5.64 4.59
CA LEU A 43 -1.86 -6.99 4.33
C LEU A 43 -1.99 -7.30 2.83
N VAL A 44 -2.40 -6.31 2.03
CA VAL A 44 -2.48 -6.46 0.57
C VAL A 44 -1.09 -6.69 -0.02
N SER A 45 -0.09 -5.90 0.39
CA SER A 45 1.29 -6.06 -0.07
C SER A 45 1.91 -7.38 0.42
N LEU A 46 1.60 -7.82 1.65
CA LEU A 46 2.05 -9.11 2.18
C LEU A 46 1.46 -10.27 1.38
N LEU A 47 0.16 -10.23 1.05
CA LEU A 47 -0.45 -11.22 0.17
C LEU A 47 0.23 -11.24 -1.20
N ALA A 48 0.48 -10.08 -1.80
CA ALA A 48 1.19 -9.98 -3.08
C ALA A 48 2.59 -10.60 -3.01
N LEU A 49 3.34 -10.37 -1.93
CA LEU A 49 4.66 -10.97 -1.70
C LEU A 49 4.59 -12.49 -1.51
N VAL A 50 3.60 -13.01 -0.79
CA VAL A 50 3.39 -14.45 -0.63
C VAL A 50 3.13 -15.11 -1.97
N TRP A 51 2.30 -14.50 -2.81
CA TRP A 51 2.05 -15.00 -4.17
C TRP A 51 3.31 -14.92 -5.05
N LEU A 52 4.04 -13.81 -4.97
CA LEU A 52 5.29 -13.63 -5.71
C LEU A 52 6.30 -14.73 -5.33
N PHE A 53 6.49 -14.97 -4.03
CA PHE A 53 7.36 -16.04 -3.55
C PHE A 53 6.89 -17.41 -4.00
N ALA A 54 5.58 -17.68 -3.92
CA ALA A 54 5.03 -18.97 -4.33
C ALA A 54 5.31 -19.25 -5.82
N GLU A 55 5.34 -18.22 -6.66
CA GLU A 55 5.56 -18.32 -8.10
C GLU A 55 7.03 -18.34 -8.50
N THR A 56 7.88 -17.49 -7.88
CA THR A 56 9.27 -17.31 -8.30
C THR A 56 10.26 -18.09 -7.45
N ARG A 57 9.95 -18.33 -6.16
CA ARG A 57 10.89 -18.79 -5.13
C ARG A 57 12.17 -17.95 -5.03
N ASP A 58 12.15 -16.73 -5.56
CA ASP A 58 13.31 -15.84 -5.64
C ASP A 58 13.33 -14.88 -4.44
N THR A 59 14.22 -15.17 -3.48
CA THR A 59 14.38 -14.37 -2.28
C THR A 59 15.08 -13.04 -2.53
N ALA A 60 15.92 -12.94 -3.56
CA ALA A 60 16.58 -11.69 -3.93
C ALA A 60 15.57 -10.69 -4.53
N LEU A 61 14.68 -11.17 -5.40
CA LEU A 61 13.56 -10.38 -5.94
C LEU A 61 12.64 -9.87 -4.82
N ILE A 62 12.33 -10.72 -3.85
CA ILE A 62 11.50 -10.34 -2.69
C ILE A 62 12.21 -9.28 -1.85
N GLY A 63 13.49 -9.48 -1.54
CA GLY A 63 14.28 -8.51 -0.78
C GLY A 63 14.27 -7.13 -1.45
N LYS A 64 14.51 -7.09 -2.76
CA LYS A 64 14.44 -5.87 -3.56
C LYS A 64 13.07 -5.21 -3.50
N HIS A 65 12.00 -5.99 -3.66
CA HIS A 65 10.62 -5.48 -3.60
C HIS A 65 10.27 -4.92 -2.21
N MET A 66 10.72 -5.59 -1.13
CA MET A 66 10.52 -5.13 0.24
C MET A 66 11.27 -3.84 0.54
N THR A 67 12.54 -3.73 0.10
CA THR A 67 13.31 -2.48 0.24
C THR A 67 12.66 -1.34 -0.52
N GLY A 68 12.19 -1.56 -1.75
CA GLY A 68 11.44 -0.55 -2.50
C GLY A 68 10.15 -0.14 -1.78
N THR A 69 9.38 -1.12 -1.32
CA THR A 69 8.13 -0.87 -0.58
C THR A 69 8.39 -0.04 0.68
N PHE A 70 9.47 -0.32 1.43
CA PHE A 70 9.85 0.46 2.60
C PHE A 70 10.00 1.95 2.27
N PHE A 71 10.78 2.28 1.24
CA PHE A 71 10.98 3.68 0.85
C PHE A 71 9.71 4.36 0.33
N PHE A 72 8.84 3.62 -0.36
CA PHE A 72 7.60 4.19 -0.91
C PHE A 72 6.45 4.27 0.11
N VAL A 73 6.52 3.56 1.25
CA VAL A 73 5.57 3.77 2.35
C VAL A 73 5.79 5.13 3.02
N LEU A 74 7.04 5.55 3.22
CA LEU A 74 7.38 6.83 3.88
C LEU A 74 6.63 8.04 3.31
N PRO A 75 6.62 8.31 1.99
CA PRO A 75 5.91 9.46 1.43
C PRO A 75 4.37 9.36 1.52
N THR A 76 3.79 8.19 1.82
CA THR A 76 2.35 8.06 2.07
C THR A 76 1.94 8.43 3.50
N LEU A 77 2.85 8.31 4.47
CA LEU A 77 2.56 8.55 5.89
C LEU A 77 2.04 9.98 6.18
N PRO A 78 2.59 11.05 5.58
CA PRO A 78 2.12 12.41 5.85
C PRO A 78 0.66 12.65 5.51
N MET A 79 0.10 11.94 4.52
CA MET A 79 -1.32 12.03 4.18
C MET A 79 -2.24 11.62 5.34
N PHE A 80 -1.85 10.59 6.11
CA PHE A 80 -2.62 10.12 7.27
C PHE A 80 -2.70 11.15 8.41
N LEU A 81 -1.86 12.19 8.38
CA LEU A 81 -1.94 13.33 9.29
C LEU A 81 -2.60 14.55 8.64
N ALA A 82 -2.27 14.82 7.37
CA ALA A 82 -2.78 15.97 6.63
C ALA A 82 -4.30 15.91 6.41
N VAL A 83 -4.84 14.75 6.03
CA VAL A 83 -6.28 14.60 5.77
C VAL A 83 -7.10 14.82 7.06
N PRO A 84 -6.84 14.14 8.19
CA PRO A 84 -7.55 14.44 9.44
C PRO A 84 -7.40 15.88 9.90
N TRP A 85 -6.23 16.50 9.69
CA TRP A 85 -6.00 17.90 10.02
C TRP A 85 -6.86 18.86 9.20
N LEU A 86 -6.99 18.63 7.88
CA LEU A 86 -7.89 19.42 7.01
C LEU A 86 -9.36 19.23 7.40
N LEU A 87 -9.78 18.00 7.69
CA LEU A 87 -11.14 17.71 8.16
C LEU A 87 -11.46 18.46 9.46
N ARG A 88 -10.52 18.51 10.42
CA ARG A 88 -10.66 19.30 11.66
C ARG A 88 -10.73 20.80 11.42
N ARG A 89 -10.27 21.30 10.27
CA ARG A 89 -10.35 22.71 9.85
C ARG A 89 -11.63 23.04 9.06
N GLY A 90 -12.56 22.10 8.94
CA GLY A 90 -13.85 22.31 8.28
C GLY A 90 -13.87 22.04 6.78
N PHE A 91 -12.79 21.49 6.21
CA PHE A 91 -12.83 21.00 4.83
C PHE A 91 -13.74 19.78 4.72
N THR A 92 -14.45 19.63 3.60
CA THR A 92 -15.18 18.41 3.30
C THR A 92 -14.22 17.27 2.90
N PHE A 93 -14.72 16.03 2.91
CA PHE A 93 -13.91 14.84 2.67
C PHE A 93 -13.15 14.84 1.34
N TRP A 94 -13.84 15.11 0.23
CA TRP A 94 -13.25 15.02 -1.10
C TRP A 94 -12.10 16.01 -1.35
N PRO A 95 -12.23 17.32 -1.01
CA PRO A 95 -11.11 18.24 -1.06
C PRO A 95 -9.95 17.86 -0.14
N ALA A 96 -10.24 17.44 1.10
CA ALA A 96 -9.20 17.03 2.05
C ALA A 96 -8.40 15.83 1.51
N LEU A 97 -9.09 14.82 0.98
CA LEU A 97 -8.48 13.67 0.33
C LEU A 97 -7.66 14.09 -0.90
N GLY A 98 -8.19 14.97 -1.75
CA GLY A 98 -7.50 15.48 -2.93
C GLY A 98 -6.16 16.14 -2.59
N VAL A 99 -6.13 16.97 -1.55
CA VAL A 99 -4.86 17.56 -1.05
C VAL A 99 -3.90 16.47 -0.55
N GLY A 100 -4.41 15.48 0.18
CA GLY A 100 -3.62 14.34 0.64
C GLY A 100 -2.96 13.55 -0.50
N VAL A 101 -3.70 13.31 -1.58
CA VAL A 101 -3.19 12.64 -2.79
C VAL A 101 -2.10 13.47 -3.46
N VAL A 102 -2.36 14.77 -3.69
CA VAL A 102 -1.38 15.68 -4.31
C VAL A 102 -0.10 15.75 -3.47
N LEU A 103 -0.23 15.85 -2.15
CA LEU A 103 0.90 15.83 -1.21
C LEU A 103 1.71 14.54 -1.36
N THR A 104 1.04 13.39 -1.37
CA THR A 104 1.71 12.08 -1.52
C THR A 104 2.47 11.98 -2.83
N VAL A 105 1.86 12.39 -3.95
CA VAL A 105 2.51 12.38 -5.27
C VAL A 105 3.76 13.29 -5.28
N ALA A 106 3.66 14.49 -4.71
CA ALA A 106 4.80 15.40 -4.59
C ALA A 106 5.94 14.78 -3.76
N LEU A 107 5.61 14.12 -2.66
CA LEU A 107 6.58 13.41 -1.82
C LEU A 107 7.19 12.20 -2.51
N TYR A 108 6.45 11.47 -3.35
CA TYR A 108 7.01 10.39 -4.17
C TYR A 108 8.12 10.91 -5.10
N PHE A 109 7.88 12.04 -5.77
CA PHE A 109 8.92 12.65 -6.60
C PHE A 109 10.14 13.07 -5.79
N LEU A 110 9.95 13.59 -4.58
CA LEU A 110 11.04 13.92 -3.67
C LEU A 110 11.81 12.66 -3.26
N THR A 111 11.12 11.62 -2.81
CA THR A 111 11.72 10.34 -2.43
C THR A 111 12.53 9.73 -3.57
N LEU A 112 12.00 9.72 -4.79
CA LEU A 112 12.74 9.24 -5.96
C LEU A 112 14.02 10.05 -6.22
N ARG A 113 13.98 11.37 -6.05
CA ARG A 113 15.17 12.22 -6.17
C ARG A 113 16.19 11.92 -5.08
N LEU A 114 15.75 11.77 -3.83
CA LEU A 114 16.62 11.45 -2.69
C LEU A 114 17.28 10.09 -2.82
N ILE A 115 16.54 9.07 -3.23
CA ILE A 115 17.06 7.71 -3.45
C ILE A 115 18.12 7.70 -4.56
N ARG A 116 17.84 8.37 -5.67
CA ARG A 116 18.82 8.53 -6.75
C ARG A 116 20.07 9.28 -6.29
N ALA A 117 19.90 10.37 -5.54
CA ALA A 117 21.01 11.15 -4.99
C ALA A 117 21.85 10.34 -3.99
N ALA A 118 21.22 9.44 -3.23
CA ALA A 118 21.88 8.53 -2.30
C ALA A 118 22.54 7.31 -2.98
N GLY A 119 22.42 7.15 -4.30
CA GLY A 119 23.00 6.03 -5.04
C GLY A 119 22.32 4.68 -4.78
N ILE A 120 21.12 4.67 -4.18
CA ILE A 120 20.39 3.43 -3.88
C ILE A 120 19.73 2.92 -5.16
N GLN A 121 20.13 1.73 -5.61
CA GLN A 121 19.51 1.06 -6.76
C GLN A 121 18.31 0.24 -6.32
N LEU A 122 17.11 0.80 -6.55
CA LEU A 122 15.82 0.15 -6.31
C LEU A 122 15.34 -0.74 -7.46
#